data_AF-A0A327U337-F1
#
_entry.id   AF-A0A327U337-F1
#
_cell.length_a   1.000
_cell.length_b   1.000
_cell.length_c   1.000
_cell.angle_alpha   90.00
_cell.angle_beta   90.00
_cell.angle_gamma   90.00
#
_symmetry.space_group_name_H-M   'P 1'
#
loop_
_entity.id
_entity.type
_entity.pdbx_description
1 polymer ?
#
loop_
_entity_poly.entity_id
_entity_poly.type
_entity_poly.pdbx_seq_one_letter_code
_entity_poly.pdbx_strand_id
1 'polypeptide(L)'
;MTETKITRSTAHQSTSPRREDDADRGPERDRADQEAVRRSAHPGGTQPYTDGDADTHRGPTSAQVWEIADLLVGAGVTLPLDTLAVIADARSSWQDDLGGKAAASQYRHCAHHLRQAAGLLARSKHSTDEEERDAAAALASAYIEAAATHAREADLTI
;
A
#
# COMPACT_ATOMS: atom_id res chain seq x y z
N MET A 1 -31.52 -45.71 -28.69
CA MET A 1 -32.99 -45.66 -28.47
C MET A 1 -33.21 -45.95 -27.00
N THR A 2 -33.85 -45.17 -26.14
CA THR A 2 -34.41 -43.79 -26.13
C THR A 2 -34.42 -43.34 -24.64
N GLU A 3 -34.65 -42.09 -24.20
CA GLU A 3 -35.07 -40.83 -24.84
C GLU A 3 -34.57 -39.62 -24.04
N THR A 4 -34.67 -38.40 -24.59
CA THR A 4 -34.39 -37.14 -23.89
C THR A 4 -35.66 -36.56 -23.27
N LYS A 5 -35.59 -36.02 -22.03
CA LYS A 5 -36.65 -35.12 -21.52
C LYS A 5 -36.07 -33.81 -20.99
N ILE A 6 -36.09 -32.80 -21.87
CA ILE A 6 -35.96 -31.39 -21.51
C ILE A 6 -37.37 -30.83 -21.32
N THR A 7 -37.65 -30.23 -20.17
CA THR A 7 -38.81 -29.35 -19.99
C THR A 7 -38.35 -27.91 -19.80
N ARG A 8 -38.63 -27.10 -20.81
CA ARG A 8 -38.43 -25.64 -20.88
C ARG A 8 -39.66 -24.92 -20.26
N SER A 9 -39.45 -23.66 -19.86
CA SER A 9 -40.41 -22.51 -19.81
C SER A 9 -40.49 -21.87 -18.42
N THR A 10 -40.50 -20.54 -18.25
CA THR A 10 -40.46 -19.42 -19.24
C THR A 10 -39.88 -18.14 -18.60
N ALA A 11 -39.52 -17.16 -19.43
CA ALA A 11 -38.91 -15.89 -19.01
C ALA A 11 -39.92 -14.83 -18.53
N HIS A 12 -39.43 -13.74 -17.91
CA HIS A 12 -39.62 -12.31 -18.27
C HIS A 12 -38.92 -11.45 -17.19
N GLN A 13 -37.85 -10.69 -17.53
CA GLN A 13 -37.86 -9.29 -17.95
C GLN A 13 -38.24 -8.25 -16.88
N SER A 14 -37.19 -7.56 -16.39
CA SER A 14 -37.05 -6.09 -16.31
C SER A 14 -37.96 -5.21 -15.42
N THR A 15 -37.32 -4.10 -15.01
CA THR A 15 -37.83 -2.79 -14.53
C THR A 15 -38.20 -2.61 -13.05
N SER A 16 -37.45 -1.72 -12.40
CA SER A 16 -37.89 -0.97 -11.21
C SER A 16 -38.79 0.21 -11.62
N PRO A 17 -39.82 0.50 -10.82
CA PRO A 17 -40.13 1.87 -10.40
C PRO A 17 -40.20 1.91 -8.84
N ARG A 18 -40.27 3.05 -8.15
CA ARG A 18 -40.72 4.39 -8.53
C ARG A 18 -40.05 5.44 -7.62
N ARG A 19 -39.94 6.70 -8.08
CA ARG A 19 -39.66 7.87 -7.23
C ARG A 19 -40.85 8.18 -6.32
N GLU A 20 -40.56 8.64 -5.11
CA GLU A 20 -41.43 9.61 -4.44
C GLU A 20 -40.78 10.99 -4.59
N ASP A 21 -41.53 11.90 -5.20
CA ASP A 21 -41.24 13.32 -5.31
C ASP A 21 -41.79 13.98 -4.05
N ASP A 22 -40.95 14.70 -3.32
CA ASP A 22 -41.40 15.69 -2.33
C ASP A 22 -40.52 16.95 -2.46
N ALA A 23 -40.61 17.56 -3.64
CA ALA A 23 -40.26 18.95 -3.81
C ALA A 23 -41.44 19.81 -3.31
N ASP A 24 -41.24 20.55 -2.22
CA ASP A 24 -41.32 22.03 -2.23
C ASP A 24 -41.40 22.61 -0.79
N ARG A 25 -40.26 23.10 -0.29
CA ARG A 25 -40.23 24.26 0.61
C ARG A 25 -38.87 24.96 0.56
N GLY A 26 -38.74 25.94 -0.31
CA GLY A 26 -37.70 26.96 -0.21
C GLY A 26 -37.99 28.03 0.88
N PRO A 27 -37.30 29.19 0.86
CA PRO A 27 -35.86 29.23 1.08
C PRO A 27 -35.39 30.47 1.91
N GLU A 28 -34.94 30.29 3.16
CA GLU A 28 -34.23 31.32 3.95
C GLU A 28 -33.09 30.66 4.75
N ARG A 29 -31.81 30.99 4.51
CA ARG A 29 -31.03 32.18 4.95
C ARG A 29 -30.53 32.11 6.41
N ASP A 30 -29.33 31.56 6.55
CA ASP A 30 -28.27 31.92 7.51
C ASP A 30 -26.97 31.33 6.92
N ARG A 31 -25.92 32.05 6.50
CA ARG A 31 -25.42 33.42 6.75
C ARG A 31 -24.93 33.72 8.17
N ALA A 32 -24.57 32.68 8.93
CA ALA A 32 -23.85 32.78 10.20
C ALA A 32 -22.34 32.40 10.11
N ASP A 33 -21.94 31.49 9.20
CA ASP A 33 -20.57 30.92 9.16
C ASP A 33 -19.58 31.62 8.19
N GLN A 34 -19.89 32.84 7.73
CA GLN A 34 -19.00 33.61 6.84
C GLN A 34 -18.65 35.02 7.35
N GLU A 35 -18.64 35.25 8.66
CA GLU A 35 -18.20 36.55 9.22
C GLU A 35 -17.35 36.48 10.51
N ALA A 36 -16.63 35.36 10.71
CA ALA A 36 -15.42 35.27 11.51
C ALA A 36 -14.50 34.23 10.82
N VAL A 37 -13.29 34.51 10.35
CA VAL A 37 -12.26 35.41 10.89
C VAL A 37 -11.60 36.19 9.73
N ARG A 38 -11.89 37.49 9.61
CA ARG A 38 -11.08 38.43 8.80
C ARG A 38 -10.93 39.75 9.55
N ARG A 39 -9.66 40.15 9.74
CA ARG A 39 -9.16 41.41 10.35
C ARG A 39 -9.17 41.49 11.88
N SER A 40 -8.09 40.98 12.46
CA SER A 40 -7.26 41.79 13.37
C SER A 40 -5.82 41.65 12.90
N ALA A 41 -5.15 42.77 12.61
CA ALA A 41 -3.80 42.76 12.04
C ALA A 41 -2.74 42.96 13.15
N HIS A 42 -1.66 42.16 13.03
CA HIS A 42 -0.25 42.32 13.46
C HIS A 42 0.17 43.66 14.11
N PRO A 43 1.15 43.68 15.06
CA PRO A 43 2.44 42.97 14.85
C PRO A 43 3.19 42.40 16.08
N GLY A 44 4.14 41.50 15.79
CA GLY A 44 5.29 41.17 16.66
C GLY A 44 5.23 39.79 17.32
N GLY A 45 6.38 39.10 17.34
CA GLY A 45 6.58 37.87 18.14
C GLY A 45 6.72 36.57 17.34
N THR A 46 7.83 36.45 16.61
CA THR A 46 8.53 35.19 16.29
C THR A 46 7.65 33.96 15.95
N GLN A 47 7.47 33.70 14.65
CA GLN A 47 7.21 32.31 14.22
C GLN A 47 8.35 31.42 14.73
N PRO A 48 8.08 30.29 15.42
CA PRO A 48 9.07 29.22 15.43
C PRO A 48 9.25 28.79 13.98
N TYR A 49 10.47 28.92 13.48
CA TYR A 49 10.90 28.18 12.28
C TYR A 49 10.77 26.71 12.65
N THR A 50 9.69 26.05 12.21
CA THR A 50 9.74 24.62 11.98
C THR A 50 10.57 24.42 10.73
N ASP A 51 11.89 24.48 10.91
CA ASP A 51 12.87 23.93 9.99
C ASP A 51 12.76 22.39 10.05
N GLY A 52 11.61 21.95 9.56
CA GLY A 52 11.25 20.60 9.24
C GLY A 52 10.98 20.59 7.76
N ASP A 53 12.01 20.91 6.98
CA ASP A 53 12.13 20.43 5.62
C ASP A 53 12.09 18.90 5.71
N ALA A 54 10.87 18.37 5.66
CA ALA A 54 10.64 16.97 5.48
C ALA A 54 11.07 16.68 4.05
N ASP A 55 12.37 16.40 3.91
CA ASP A 55 12.98 15.81 2.73
C ASP A 55 12.24 14.50 2.43
N THR A 56 11.15 14.66 1.68
CA THR A 56 10.18 13.59 1.41
C THR A 56 10.69 12.70 0.27
N HIS A 57 11.88 13.02 -0.28
CA HIS A 57 12.60 12.27 -1.30
C HIS A 57 13.51 11.20 -0.68
N ARG A 58 13.06 10.62 0.44
CA ARG A 58 13.69 9.43 1.00
C ARG A 58 13.30 8.20 0.15
N GLY A 59 14.15 7.90 -0.83
CA GLY A 59 14.20 6.56 -1.41
C GLY A 59 14.39 5.48 -0.33
N PRO A 60 14.31 4.18 -0.71
CA PRO A 60 14.31 3.03 0.20
C PRO A 60 15.09 3.24 1.49
N THR A 61 14.40 3.37 2.64
CA THR A 61 15.13 3.71 3.87
C THR A 61 16.06 2.54 4.19
N SER A 62 17.36 2.83 4.29
CA SER A 62 18.39 1.81 4.52
C SER A 62 18.12 1.02 5.80
N ALA A 63 17.45 1.64 6.77
CA ALA A 63 16.97 1.01 8.00
C ALA A 63 15.94 -0.12 7.74
N GLN A 64 14.93 0.08 6.89
CA GLN A 64 13.93 -0.98 6.60
C GLN A 64 14.55 -2.16 5.85
N VAL A 65 15.47 -1.90 4.90
CA VAL A 65 16.19 -2.96 4.18
C VAL A 65 17.09 -3.75 5.13
N TRP A 66 17.73 -3.07 6.09
CA TRP A 66 18.55 -3.69 7.12
C TRP A 66 17.71 -4.52 8.12
N GLU A 67 16.54 -4.03 8.53
CA GLU A 67 15.57 -4.77 9.35
C GLU A 67 15.12 -6.07 8.67
N ILE A 68 14.73 -6.01 7.39
CA ILE A 68 14.34 -7.20 6.61
C ILE A 68 15.50 -8.20 6.53
N ALA A 69 16.73 -7.72 6.31
CA ALA A 69 17.89 -8.58 6.25
C ALA A 69 18.21 -9.23 7.60
N ASP A 70 17.97 -8.54 8.72
CA ASP A 70 18.14 -9.12 10.05
C ASP A 70 17.08 -10.19 10.34
N LEU A 71 15.80 -9.93 10.04
CA LEU A 71 14.72 -10.92 10.18
C LEU A 71 14.92 -12.17 9.29
N LEU A 72 15.50 -12.00 8.08
CA LEU A 72 15.70 -13.09 7.14
C LEU A 72 17.03 -13.86 7.36
N VAL A 73 18.09 -13.20 7.85
CA VAL A 73 19.46 -13.75 7.91
C VAL A 73 20.07 -13.79 9.32
N GLY A 74 19.58 -12.96 10.25
CA GLY A 74 20.04 -12.90 11.65
C GLY A 74 21.46 -12.34 11.82
N ALA A 75 21.88 -11.41 10.94
CA ALA A 75 23.27 -11.00 10.82
C ALA A 75 23.50 -9.49 10.61
N GLY A 76 22.45 -8.64 10.64
CA GLY A 76 22.59 -7.19 10.41
C GLY A 76 23.35 -6.82 9.12
N VAL A 77 23.15 -7.56 8.03
CA VAL A 77 23.86 -7.39 6.75
C VAL A 77 23.05 -6.57 5.75
N THR A 78 23.70 -5.73 4.95
CA THR A 78 23.04 -5.08 3.79
C THR A 78 23.10 -6.00 2.57
N LEU A 79 21.94 -6.45 2.10
CA LEU A 79 21.82 -7.28 0.90
C LEU A 79 20.94 -6.61 -0.18
N PRO A 80 21.16 -6.88 -1.47
CA PRO A 80 20.24 -6.46 -2.53
C PRO A 80 18.83 -7.01 -2.33
N LEU A 81 17.81 -6.24 -2.74
CA LEU A 81 16.39 -6.63 -2.57
C LEU A 81 16.07 -7.96 -3.27
N ASP A 82 16.63 -8.23 -4.45
CA ASP A 82 16.47 -9.51 -5.15
C ASP A 82 17.10 -10.68 -4.37
N THR A 83 18.22 -10.45 -3.68
CA THR A 83 18.85 -11.46 -2.81
C THR A 83 17.98 -11.74 -1.59
N LEU A 84 17.42 -10.70 -0.96
CA LEU A 84 16.47 -10.85 0.15
C LEU A 84 15.20 -11.59 -0.29
N ALA A 85 14.70 -11.34 -1.51
CA ALA A 85 13.54 -12.05 -2.04
C ALA A 85 13.81 -13.56 -2.17
N VAL A 86 14.97 -13.96 -2.72
CA VAL A 86 15.39 -15.38 -2.83
C VAL A 86 15.51 -16.04 -1.45
N ILE A 87 16.01 -15.32 -0.44
CA ILE A 87 16.10 -15.84 0.92
C ILE A 87 14.70 -16.02 1.54
N ALA A 88 13.79 -15.06 1.32
CA ALA A 88 12.40 -15.19 1.74
C ALA A 88 11.69 -16.37 1.06
N ASP A 89 11.88 -16.61 -0.25
CA ASP A 89 11.37 -17.81 -0.92
C ASP A 89 11.91 -19.11 -0.28
N ALA A 90 13.20 -19.16 0.02
CA ALA A 90 13.82 -20.32 0.67
C ALA A 90 13.23 -20.58 2.08
N ARG A 91 13.00 -19.51 2.87
CA ARG A 91 12.32 -19.62 4.17
C ARG A 91 10.86 -20.03 4.04
N SER A 92 10.16 -19.61 2.97
CA SER A 92 8.81 -20.12 2.67
C SER A 92 8.82 -21.62 2.44
N SER A 93 9.69 -22.14 1.57
CA SER A 93 9.72 -23.57 1.25
C SER A 93 10.03 -24.41 2.50
N TRP A 94 11.00 -23.97 3.30
CA TRP A 94 11.34 -24.62 4.57
C TRP A 94 10.17 -24.62 5.57
N GLN A 95 9.39 -23.54 5.63
CA GLN A 95 8.20 -23.49 6.48
C GLN A 95 7.06 -24.38 5.97
N ASP A 96 6.86 -24.51 4.66
CA ASP A 96 5.89 -25.47 4.13
C ASP A 96 6.29 -26.93 4.46
N ASP A 97 7.58 -27.27 4.38
CA ASP A 97 8.12 -28.59 4.76
C ASP A 97 7.93 -28.89 6.27
N LEU A 98 8.04 -27.88 7.14
CA LEU A 98 7.74 -27.99 8.57
C LEU A 98 6.24 -27.93 8.90
N GLY A 99 5.37 -27.64 7.93
CA GLY A 99 3.93 -27.46 8.14
C GLY A 99 3.51 -26.07 8.64
N GLY A 100 4.45 -25.13 8.77
CA GLY A 100 4.26 -23.73 9.16
C GLY A 100 3.62 -22.87 8.08
N LYS A 101 2.42 -23.26 7.61
CA LYS A 101 1.72 -22.64 6.47
C LYS A 101 1.50 -21.13 6.59
N ALA A 102 1.31 -20.62 7.81
CA ALA A 102 1.18 -19.19 8.07
C ALA A 102 2.50 -18.47 7.78
N ALA A 103 3.59 -18.84 8.45
CA ALA A 103 4.94 -18.33 8.20
C ALA A 103 5.35 -18.44 6.73
N ALA A 104 5.06 -19.58 6.08
CA ALA A 104 5.33 -19.78 4.66
C ALA A 104 4.59 -18.77 3.77
N SER A 105 3.30 -18.50 4.05
CA SER A 105 2.54 -17.49 3.31
C SER A 105 3.12 -16.10 3.50
N GLN A 106 3.51 -15.74 4.73
CA GLN A 106 4.10 -14.45 5.03
C GLN A 106 5.45 -14.25 4.31
N TYR A 107 6.31 -15.27 4.29
CA TYR A 107 7.54 -15.22 3.53
C TYR A 107 7.32 -15.08 2.01
N ARG A 108 6.27 -15.69 1.43
CA ARG A 108 5.89 -15.45 0.02
C ARG A 108 5.47 -14.00 -0.25
N HIS A 109 4.69 -13.38 0.64
CA HIS A 109 4.30 -11.97 0.50
C HIS A 109 5.51 -11.04 0.64
N CYS A 110 6.40 -11.31 1.60
CA CYS A 110 7.68 -10.61 1.74
C CYS A 110 8.52 -10.69 0.43
N ALA A 111 8.73 -11.90 -0.11
CA ALA A 111 9.47 -12.11 -1.35
C ALA A 111 8.83 -11.37 -2.54
N HIS A 112 7.50 -11.40 -2.65
CA HIS A 112 6.77 -10.72 -3.72
C HIS A 112 7.03 -9.20 -3.71
N HIS A 113 6.87 -8.54 -2.57
CA HIS A 113 7.04 -7.09 -2.46
C HIS A 113 8.50 -6.67 -2.64
N LEU A 114 9.47 -7.46 -2.17
CA LEU A 114 10.90 -7.22 -2.44
C LEU A 114 11.20 -7.20 -3.95
N ARG A 115 10.65 -8.13 -4.73
CA ARG A 115 10.78 -8.13 -6.20
C ARG A 115 10.06 -6.95 -6.86
N GLN A 116 8.90 -6.52 -6.34
CA GLN A 116 8.20 -5.33 -6.86
C GLN A 116 9.02 -4.05 -6.65
N ALA A 117 9.60 -3.86 -5.46
CA ALA A 117 10.50 -2.76 -5.16
C ALA A 117 11.78 -2.80 -6.02
N ALA A 118 12.44 -3.96 -6.11
CA ALA A 118 13.62 -4.15 -6.95
C ALA A 118 13.33 -3.80 -8.43
N GLY A 119 12.23 -4.31 -8.98
CA GLY A 119 11.81 -4.04 -10.36
C GLY A 119 11.46 -2.57 -10.63
N LEU A 120 10.88 -1.85 -9.67
CA LEU A 120 10.63 -0.41 -9.78
C LEU A 120 11.94 0.38 -9.83
N LEU A 121 12.83 0.14 -8.86
CA LEU A 121 14.13 0.82 -8.77
C LEU A 121 15.04 0.49 -9.96
N ALA A 122 14.95 -0.72 -10.51
CA ALA A 122 15.66 -1.09 -11.73
C ALA A 122 15.15 -0.32 -12.95
N ARG A 123 13.83 -0.12 -13.10
CA ARG A 123 13.26 0.67 -14.20
C ARG A 123 13.55 2.17 -14.04
N SER A 124 13.39 2.73 -12.85
CA SER A 124 13.55 4.18 -12.63
C SER A 124 14.99 4.67 -12.81
N LYS A 125 15.99 3.83 -12.55
CA LYS A 125 17.41 4.10 -12.88
C LYS A 125 17.68 4.45 -14.36
N HIS A 126 16.74 4.13 -15.26
CA HIS A 126 16.84 4.43 -16.68
C HIS A 126 15.93 5.58 -17.13
N SER A 127 15.09 6.14 -16.26
CA SER A 127 14.30 7.33 -16.60
C SER A 127 15.14 8.59 -16.42
N THR A 128 15.02 9.51 -17.38
CA THR A 128 15.58 10.86 -17.29
C THR A 128 14.64 11.84 -16.59
N ASP A 129 13.38 11.45 -16.39
CA ASP A 129 12.38 12.24 -15.68
C ASP A 129 12.62 12.14 -14.16
N GLU A 130 12.59 13.27 -13.46
CA GLU A 130 12.78 13.35 -12.02
C GLU A 130 11.52 12.94 -11.26
N GLU A 131 10.35 13.40 -11.71
CA GLU A 131 9.06 13.09 -11.08
C GLU A 131 8.75 11.60 -11.19
N GLU A 132 9.08 10.95 -12.32
CA GLU A 132 8.99 9.48 -12.44
C GLU A 132 9.95 8.74 -11.50
N ARG A 133 11.19 9.24 -11.35
CA ARG A 133 12.18 8.63 -10.46
C ARG A 133 11.73 8.69 -9.00
N ASP A 134 11.21 9.83 -8.58
CA ASP A 134 10.71 10.06 -7.23
C ASP A 134 9.44 9.28 -6.94
N ALA A 135 8.47 9.28 -7.86
CA ALA A 135 7.26 8.46 -7.74
C ALA A 135 7.59 6.96 -7.65
N ALA A 136 8.55 6.48 -8.45
CA ALA A 136 9.02 5.10 -8.38
C ALA A 136 9.78 4.79 -7.08
N ALA A 137 10.54 5.75 -6.54
CA ALA A 137 11.24 5.60 -5.26
C ALA A 137 10.25 5.53 -4.08
N ALA A 138 9.25 6.42 -4.05
CA ALA A 138 8.19 6.42 -3.03
C ALA A 138 7.38 5.11 -3.07
N LEU A 139 6.99 4.65 -4.26
CA LEU A 139 6.28 3.38 -4.42
C LEU A 139 7.15 2.16 -4.05
N ALA A 140 8.45 2.20 -4.34
CA ALA A 140 9.39 1.15 -3.90
C ALA A 140 9.55 1.14 -2.37
N SER A 141 9.59 2.30 -1.71
CA SER A 141 9.61 2.40 -0.25
C SER A 141 8.35 1.78 0.38
N ALA A 142 7.16 2.01 -0.20
CA ALA A 142 5.91 1.38 0.27
C ALA A 142 5.94 -0.17 0.16
N TYR A 143 6.50 -0.71 -0.92
CA TYR A 143 6.69 -2.16 -1.05
C TYR A 143 7.73 -2.72 -0.04
N ILE A 144 8.78 -1.97 0.27
CA ILE A 144 9.77 -2.38 1.28
C ILE A 144 9.16 -2.36 2.68
N GLU A 145 8.30 -1.39 3.00
CA GLU A 145 7.55 -1.37 4.26
C GLU A 145 6.60 -2.57 4.38
N ALA A 146 5.85 -2.89 3.31
CA ALA A 146 5.03 -4.10 3.27
C ALA A 146 5.87 -5.38 3.46
N ALA A 147 7.03 -5.48 2.80
CA ALA A 147 7.94 -6.60 2.97
C ALA A 147 8.46 -6.74 4.42
N ALA A 148 8.77 -5.63 5.11
CA ALA A 148 9.16 -5.63 6.51
C ALA A 148 8.03 -6.11 7.43
N THR A 149 6.79 -5.68 7.18
CA THR A 149 5.62 -6.15 7.93
C THR A 149 5.41 -7.65 7.76
N HIS A 150 5.45 -8.18 6.55
CA HIS A 150 5.35 -9.63 6.33
C HIS A 150 6.55 -10.41 6.90
N ALA A 151 7.77 -9.86 6.91
CA ALA A 151 8.91 -10.49 7.57
C ALA A 151 8.73 -10.60 9.09
N ARG A 152 8.23 -9.54 9.74
CA ARG A 152 7.88 -9.52 11.17
C ARG A 152 6.74 -10.49 11.49
N GLU A 153 5.68 -10.50 10.68
CA GLU A 153 4.56 -11.43 10.84
C GLU A 153 4.99 -12.89 10.66
N ALA A 154 5.93 -13.17 9.75
CA ALA A 154 6.49 -14.52 9.60
C ALA A 154 7.25 -14.96 10.86
N ASP A 155 8.14 -14.10 11.38
CA ASP A 155 8.95 -14.37 12.59
C ASP A 155 8.10 -14.66 13.83
N LEU A 156 6.99 -13.92 14.01
CA LEU A 156 6.01 -14.13 15.07
C LEU A 156 5.20 -15.45 14.96
N THR A 157 5.35 -16.21 13.87
CA THR A 157 4.60 -17.46 13.62
C THR A 157 5.47 -18.73 13.60
N ILE A 158 6.73 -18.61 14.00
CA ILE A 158 7.71 -19.72 14.12
C ILE A 158 7.79 -20.21 15.57
#